data_AF-A0A966C533-F1
#
_entry.id   AF-A0A966C533-F1
#
_cell.length_a   1.000
_cell.length_b   1.000
_cell.length_c   1.000
_cell.angle_alpha   90.00
_cell.angle_beta   90.00
_cell.angle_gamma   90.00
#
_symmetry.space_group_name_H-M   'P 1'
#
loop_
_entity.id
_entity.type
_entity.pdbx_description
1 polymer ?
#
loop_
_entity_poly.entity_id
_entity_poly.type
_entity_poly.pdbx_seq_one_letter_code
_entity_poly.pdbx_strand_id
1 'polypeptide(L)'
;MNFIEFDPDAKVLIRPTVFVFDDRFNLQFRFLARKAIYQNGGWKTDGAWSRSDGGLATRTTPVDLPMLAVDPEYFGREYRQPSQMTFVELRHYITTLSAAGYRVDRLQVQLHQRIAYPLSLVILAWLSLSFAFRPGHRGTLMGVALALVLGMAYFATLAFSTRLGEASMISPLLAAWTPNVVFALWAANRHTTLQT
;
A
#
# COMPACT_ATOMS: atom_id res chain seq x y z
N MET A 1 -0.28 -2.47 18.54
CA MET A 1 0.92 -2.71 19.38
C MET A 1 2.13 -2.13 18.68
N ASN A 2 3.09 -1.56 19.40
CA ASN A 2 4.34 -1.05 18.84
C ASN A 2 5.51 -1.68 19.60
N PHE A 3 6.61 -2.02 18.93
CA PHE A 3 7.83 -2.59 19.53
C PHE A 3 9.06 -2.08 18.77
N ILE A 4 10.21 -2.02 19.43
CA ILE A 4 11.43 -1.46 18.84
C ILE A 4 12.21 -2.54 18.09
N GLU A 5 12.30 -3.72 18.69
CA GLU A 5 13.12 -4.81 18.17
C GLU A 5 12.57 -6.14 18.66
N PHE A 6 12.63 -7.15 17.79
CA PHE A 6 12.28 -8.53 18.09
C PHE A 6 13.49 -9.41 17.78
N ASP A 7 13.94 -10.14 18.79
CA ASP A 7 14.99 -11.15 18.65
C ASP A 7 14.33 -12.52 18.39
N PRO A 8 14.44 -13.07 17.16
CA PRO A 8 13.79 -14.32 16.78
C PRO A 8 14.42 -15.56 17.44
N ASP A 9 15.72 -15.53 17.75
CA ASP A 9 16.43 -16.65 18.35
C ASP A 9 16.10 -16.78 19.84
N ALA A 10 16.06 -15.63 20.53
CA ALA A 10 15.73 -15.58 21.95
C ALA A 10 14.21 -15.49 22.22
N LYS A 11 13.38 -15.27 21.19
CA LYS A 11 11.92 -14.99 21.29
C LYS A 11 11.63 -13.87 22.29
N VAL A 12 12.38 -12.78 22.17
CA VAL A 12 12.32 -11.61 23.06
C VAL A 12 11.82 -10.38 22.31
N LEU A 13 10.85 -9.68 22.89
CA LEU A 13 10.44 -8.35 22.47
C LEU A 13 11.10 -7.28 23.35
N ILE A 14 11.76 -6.31 22.72
CA ILE A 14 12.38 -5.17 23.40
C ILE A 14 11.45 -3.97 23.34
N ARG A 15 11.16 -3.41 24.51
CA ARG A 15 10.28 -2.23 24.70
C ARG A 15 8.88 -2.35 24.05
N PRO A 16 8.16 -3.48 24.22
CA PRO A 16 6.81 -3.59 23.67
C PRO A 16 5.85 -2.61 24.35
N THR A 17 5.03 -1.95 23.53
CA THR A 17 3.96 -1.05 23.93
C THR A 17 2.63 -1.59 23.43
N VAL A 18 1.72 -1.89 24.35
CA VAL A 18 0.36 -2.35 24.05
C VAL A 18 -0.63 -1.24 24.43
N PHE A 19 -1.59 -0.99 23.55
CA PHE A 19 -2.66 -0.04 23.77
C PHE A 19 -3.98 -0.81 23.84
N VAL A 20 -4.75 -0.60 24.88
CA VAL A 20 -6.06 -1.20 25.08
C VAL A 20 -7.12 -0.11 24.92
N PHE A 21 -8.05 -0.34 24.00
CA PHE A 21 -9.14 0.56 23.68
C PHE A 21 -10.48 -0.06 24.09
N ASP A 22 -11.45 0.76 24.45
CA ASP A 22 -12.84 0.33 24.62
C ASP A 22 -13.59 0.21 23.29
N ASP A 23 -14.84 -0.29 23.33
CA ASP A 23 -15.71 -0.41 22.16
C ASP A 23 -16.04 0.94 21.49
N ARG A 24 -15.75 2.05 22.17
CA ARG A 24 -15.94 3.43 21.69
C ARG A 24 -14.62 4.06 21.23
N PHE A 25 -13.56 3.27 21.06
CA PHE A 25 -12.21 3.68 20.67
C PHE A 25 -11.52 4.67 21.64
N ASN A 26 -11.97 4.79 22.88
CA ASN A 26 -11.24 5.53 23.91
C ASN A 26 -10.08 4.68 24.41
N LEU A 27 -8.91 5.30 24.56
CA LEU A 27 -7.75 4.66 25.14
C LEU A 27 -7.98 4.45 26.64
N GLN A 28 -8.10 3.20 27.09
CA GLN A 28 -8.25 2.91 28.52
C GLN A 28 -6.90 2.77 29.20
N PHE A 29 -6.01 1.95 28.64
CA PHE A 29 -4.72 1.63 29.25
C PHE A 29 -3.61 1.51 28.22
N ARG A 30 -2.43 2.02 28.60
CA ARG A 30 -1.17 1.75 27.91
C ARG A 30 -0.28 0.89 28.79
N PHE A 31 0.14 -0.25 28.26
CA PHE A 31 1.17 -1.10 28.88
C PHE A 31 2.50 -0.86 28.18
N LEU A 32 3.54 -0.60 28.96
CA LEU A 32 4.91 -0.48 28.49
C LEU A 32 5.81 -1.39 29.32
N ALA A 33 6.40 -2.40 28.70
CA ALA A 33 7.38 -3.26 29.35
C ALA A 33 8.78 -2.95 28.81
N ARG A 34 9.82 -3.19 29.62
CA ARG A 34 11.21 -3.07 29.14
C ARG A 34 11.58 -4.24 28.23
N LYS A 35 11.14 -5.44 28.61
CA LYS A 35 11.43 -6.71 27.95
C LYS A 35 10.23 -7.64 28.12
N ALA A 36 9.84 -8.34 27.06
CA ALA A 36 8.89 -9.45 27.13
C ALA A 36 9.52 -10.71 26.53
N ILE A 37 9.39 -11.84 27.22
CA ILE A 37 9.94 -13.14 26.84
C ILE A 37 8.78 -14.10 26.65
N TYR A 38 8.76 -14.83 25.54
CA TYR A 38 7.74 -15.85 25.31
C TYR A 38 8.08 -17.14 26.07
N GLN A 39 7.26 -17.52 27.05
CA GLN A 39 7.43 -18.74 27.85
C GLN A 39 6.07 -19.40 28.12
N ASN A 40 5.97 -20.73 27.96
CA ASN A 40 4.77 -21.53 28.26
C ASN A 40 3.49 -21.05 27.54
N GLY A 41 3.59 -20.62 26.27
CA GLY A 41 2.42 -20.20 25.48
C GLY A 41 1.91 -18.79 25.79
N GLY A 42 2.66 -18.00 26.55
CA GLY A 42 2.32 -16.61 26.88
C GLY A 42 3.53 -15.69 26.94
N TRP A 43 3.28 -14.40 26.79
CA TRP A 43 4.32 -13.37 26.92
C TRP A 43 4.46 -12.94 28.37
N LYS A 44 5.63 -13.17 28.95
CA LYS A 44 5.99 -12.74 30.32
C LYS A 44 6.84 -11.48 30.27
N THR A 45 6.50 -10.48 31.07
CA THR A 45 7.24 -9.22 31.13
C THR A 45 8.13 -9.12 32.37
N ASP A 46 9.32 -8.56 32.21
CA ASP A 46 10.18 -8.18 33.34
C ASP A 46 9.79 -6.76 33.83
N GLY A 47 8.60 -6.69 34.43
CA GLY A 47 7.97 -5.45 34.89
C GLY A 47 7.30 -4.66 33.77
N ALA A 48 6.06 -4.23 34.03
CA ALA A 48 5.28 -3.40 33.12
C ALA A 48 4.81 -2.13 33.83
N TRP A 49 4.95 -1.00 33.14
CA TRP A 49 4.31 0.25 33.52
C TRP A 49 2.93 0.28 32.88
N SER A 50 1.89 0.39 33.71
CA SER A 50 0.54 0.65 33.25
C SER A 50 0.18 2.11 33.54
N ARG A 51 -0.40 2.78 32.54
CA ARG A 51 -0.95 4.12 32.69
C ARG A 51 -2.38 4.13 32.16
N SER A 52 -3.34 4.41 33.03
CA SER A 52 -4.69 4.81 32.64
C SER A 52 -4.68 6.29 32.28
N ASP A 53 -5.45 6.65 31.25
CA ASP A 53 -5.51 8.03 30.79
C ASP A 53 -6.10 8.92 31.88
N GLY A 54 -5.34 9.93 32.33
CA GLY A 54 -5.68 10.82 33.46
C GLY A 54 -5.10 10.47 34.84
N GLY A 55 -4.41 9.33 35.01
CA GLY A 55 -3.83 8.90 36.29
C GLY A 55 -2.29 8.93 36.37
N LEU A 56 -1.76 8.85 37.61
CA LEU A 56 -0.33 8.63 37.88
C LEU A 56 0.09 7.23 37.38
N ALA A 57 1.26 7.16 36.74
CA ALA A 57 1.82 5.90 36.24
C ALA A 57 2.07 4.95 37.42
N THR A 58 1.39 3.80 37.43
CA THR A 58 1.54 2.80 38.50
C THR A 58 2.46 1.70 37.99
N ARG A 59 3.55 1.43 38.73
CA ARG A 59 4.44 0.31 38.44
C ARG A 59 3.73 -0.98 38.85
N THR A 60 3.35 -1.80 37.87
CA THR A 60 2.77 -3.11 38.16
C THR A 60 3.91 -4.14 38.21
N THR A 61 3.82 -5.05 39.19
CA THR A 61 4.64 -6.27 39.31
C THR A 61 4.62 -7.08 38.00
N PRO A 62 5.54 -8.04 37.77
CA PRO A 62 5.56 -8.83 36.54
C PRO A 62 4.16 -9.33 36.18
N VAL A 63 3.63 -8.85 35.05
CA VAL A 63 2.30 -9.15 34.55
C VAL A 63 2.47 -10.09 33.35
N ASP A 64 1.81 -11.25 33.43
CA ASP A 64 1.56 -12.07 32.25
C ASP A 64 0.69 -11.24 31.31
N LEU A 65 1.03 -11.20 30.02
CA LEU A 65 0.24 -10.50 29.00
C LEU A 65 -0.66 -11.52 28.26
N PRO A 66 -1.75 -12.04 28.85
CA PRO A 66 -2.63 -13.00 28.18
C PRO A 66 -3.32 -12.39 26.95
N MET A 67 -3.44 -11.07 26.92
CA MET A 67 -3.97 -10.29 25.78
C MET A 67 -3.05 -10.30 24.55
N LEU A 68 -1.85 -10.86 24.65
CA LEU A 68 -0.89 -11.06 23.58
C LEU A 68 -0.79 -12.54 23.17
N ALA A 69 -1.93 -13.21 22.98
CA ALA A 69 -1.97 -14.57 22.42
C ALA A 69 -1.62 -14.59 20.92
N VAL A 70 -0.47 -14.01 20.57
CA VAL A 70 0.09 -13.88 19.23
C VAL A 70 1.40 -14.65 19.22
N ASP A 71 1.55 -15.55 18.25
CA ASP A 71 2.75 -16.37 18.11
C ASP A 71 4.01 -15.52 17.91
N PRO A 72 5.17 -15.93 18.47
CA PRO A 72 6.45 -15.24 18.28
C PRO A 72 6.83 -15.05 16.81
N GLU A 73 6.45 -16.00 15.96
CA GLU A 73 6.68 -15.96 14.52
C GLU A 73 5.97 -14.78 13.83
N TYR A 74 4.88 -14.26 14.41
CA TYR A 74 4.21 -13.07 13.92
C TYR A 74 5.11 -11.82 14.02
N PHE A 75 5.94 -11.73 15.06
CA PHE A 75 6.83 -10.60 15.28
C PHE A 75 8.13 -10.71 14.47
N GLY A 76 8.52 -11.93 14.08
CA GLY A 76 9.62 -12.19 13.15
C GLY A 76 9.30 -11.86 11.69
N ARG A 77 8.00 -11.70 11.35
CA ARG A 77 7.60 -11.16 10.06
C ARG A 77 7.84 -9.66 10.06
N GLU A 78 8.96 -9.26 9.48
CA GLU A 78 9.27 -7.86 9.22
C GLU A 78 8.07 -7.19 8.56
N TYR A 79 7.59 -6.09 9.15
CA TYR A 79 6.46 -5.33 8.63
C TYR A 79 6.87 -4.70 7.29
N ARG A 80 6.71 -5.45 6.20
CA ARG A 80 6.93 -4.94 4.85
C ARG A 80 5.78 -4.02 4.48
N GLN A 81 6.11 -2.81 4.06
CA GLN A 81 5.10 -1.92 3.50
C GLN A 81 4.51 -2.58 2.23
N PRO A 82 3.20 -2.40 1.93
CA PRO A 82 2.59 -2.95 0.70
C PRO A 82 3.33 -2.57 -0.60
N SER A 83 4.07 -1.45 -0.59
CA SER A 83 4.95 -1.00 -1.68
C SER A 83 6.17 -1.89 -1.91
N GLN A 84 6.64 -2.60 -0.88
CA GLN A 84 7.81 -3.48 -0.90
C GLN A 84 7.46 -4.96 -1.14
N MET A 85 6.18 -5.32 -1.08
CA MET A 85 5.72 -6.68 -1.33
C MET A 85 5.84 -7.06 -2.81
N THR A 86 6.09 -8.33 -3.11
CA THR A 86 5.95 -8.85 -4.49
C THR A 86 4.47 -8.92 -4.91
N PHE A 87 4.21 -9.17 -6.20
CA PHE A 87 2.83 -9.29 -6.70
C PHE A 87 2.03 -10.39 -5.98
N VAL A 88 2.66 -11.54 -5.74
CA VAL A 88 2.03 -12.69 -5.07
C VAL A 88 1.78 -12.39 -3.60
N GLU A 89 2.75 -11.79 -2.90
CA GLU A 89 2.62 -11.38 -1.50
C GLU A 89 1.51 -10.34 -1.33
N LEU A 90 1.45 -9.32 -2.19
CA LEU A 90 0.43 -8.28 -2.13
C LEU A 90 -0.98 -8.87 -2.37
N ARG A 91 -1.12 -9.82 -3.30
CA ARG A 91 -2.39 -10.51 -3.54
C ARG A 91 -2.83 -11.31 -2.31
N HIS A 92 -1.92 -12.05 -1.70
CA HIS A 92 -2.23 -12.82 -0.49
C HIS A 92 -2.61 -11.89 0.68
N TYR A 93 -1.88 -10.79 0.84
CA TYR A 93 -2.17 -9.78 1.84
C TYR A 93 -3.57 -9.14 1.67
N ILE A 94 -3.97 -8.83 0.44
CA ILE A 94 -5.33 -8.36 0.11
C ILE A 94 -6.38 -9.39 0.50
N THR A 95 -6.16 -10.68 0.19
CA THR A 95 -7.14 -11.73 0.54
C THR A 95 -7.30 -11.87 2.05
N THR A 96 -6.22 -11.77 2.82
CA THR A 96 -6.25 -11.85 4.29
C THR A 96 -6.96 -10.65 4.91
N LEU A 97 -6.66 -9.44 4.44
CA LEU A 97 -7.31 -8.21 4.89
C LEU A 97 -8.81 -8.19 4.55
N SER A 98 -9.16 -8.64 3.35
CA SER A 98 -10.56 -8.72 2.91
C SER A 98 -11.35 -9.73 3.73
N ALA A 99 -10.76 -10.87 4.07
CA ALA A 99 -11.40 -11.87 4.93
C ALA A 99 -11.60 -11.35 6.37
N ALA A 100 -10.73 -10.46 6.83
CA ALA A 100 -10.84 -9.77 8.11
C ALA A 100 -11.81 -8.56 8.08
N GLY A 101 -12.48 -8.30 6.95
CA GLY A 101 -13.48 -7.22 6.81
C GLY A 101 -12.91 -5.82 6.61
N TYR A 102 -11.59 -5.69 6.37
CA TYR A 102 -10.98 -4.39 6.08
C TYR A 102 -11.23 -3.94 4.63
N ARG A 103 -11.32 -2.62 4.41
CA ARG A 103 -11.39 -2.04 3.06
C ARG A 103 -10.04 -2.17 2.36
N VAL A 104 -10.03 -2.89 1.23
CA VAL A 104 -8.81 -3.22 0.47
C VAL A 104 -8.74 -2.55 -0.90
N ASP A 105 -9.67 -1.64 -1.22
CA ASP A 105 -9.81 -1.00 -2.54
C ASP A 105 -8.49 -0.39 -3.02
N ARG A 106 -7.81 0.35 -2.15
CA ARG A 106 -6.51 0.98 -2.43
C ARG A 106 -5.43 -0.03 -2.78
N LEU A 107 -5.40 -1.17 -2.10
CA LEU A 107 -4.40 -2.21 -2.35
C LEU A 107 -4.70 -2.96 -3.66
N GLN A 108 -5.98 -3.16 -3.98
CA GLN A 108 -6.41 -3.73 -5.25
C GLN A 108 -6.03 -2.83 -6.44
N VAL A 109 -6.19 -1.50 -6.31
CA VAL A 109 -5.74 -0.54 -7.33
C VAL A 109 -4.23 -0.69 -7.58
N GLN A 110 -3.43 -0.74 -6.50
CA GLN A 110 -1.97 -0.91 -6.62
C GLN A 110 -1.58 -2.24 -7.27
N LEU A 111 -2.30 -3.33 -6.97
CA LEU A 111 -2.07 -4.63 -7.59
C LEU A 111 -2.30 -4.57 -9.11
N HIS A 112 -3.41 -3.96 -9.55
CA HIS A 112 -3.70 -3.79 -10.98
C HIS A 112 -2.74 -2.82 -11.68
N GLN A 113 -2.31 -1.75 -10.99
CA GLN A 113 -1.32 -0.82 -11.53
C GLN A 113 0.01 -1.47 -11.86
N ARG A 114 0.47 -2.44 -11.05
CA ARG A 114 1.72 -3.18 -11.32
C ARG A 114 1.70 -3.89 -12.68
N ILE A 115 0.53 -4.34 -13.14
CA ILE A 115 0.35 -4.95 -14.47
C ILE A 115 0.11 -3.88 -15.54
N ALA A 116 -0.63 -2.82 -15.21
CA ALA A 116 -0.92 -1.74 -16.15
C ALA A 116 0.33 -0.91 -16.53
N TYR A 117 1.32 -0.83 -15.64
CA TYR A 117 2.54 -0.05 -15.85
C TYR A 117 3.36 -0.53 -17.07
N PRO A 118 3.77 -1.81 -17.21
CA PRO A 118 4.48 -2.25 -18.41
C PRO A 118 3.65 -2.09 -19.69
N LEU A 119 2.32 -2.28 -19.63
CA LEU A 119 1.44 -2.06 -20.78
C LEU A 119 1.40 -0.59 -21.21
N SER A 120 1.44 0.33 -20.25
CA SER A 120 1.42 1.77 -20.52
C SER A 120 2.62 2.24 -21.34
N LEU A 121 3.80 1.64 -21.14
CA LEU A 121 5.00 1.94 -21.92
C LEU A 121 4.80 1.59 -23.41
N VAL A 122 4.15 0.46 -23.69
CA VAL A 122 3.84 0.04 -25.07
C VAL A 122 2.87 1.01 -25.73
N ILE A 123 1.82 1.41 -25.01
CA ILE A 123 0.82 2.36 -25.53
C ILE A 123 1.45 3.74 -25.76
N LEU A 124 2.26 4.24 -24.83
CA LEU A 124 2.97 5.50 -24.97
C LEU A 124 3.98 5.48 -26.13
N ALA A 125 4.70 4.39 -26.31
CA ALA A 125 5.63 4.22 -27.43
C ALA A 125 4.88 4.22 -28.77
N TRP A 126 3.76 3.49 -28.85
CA TRP A 126 2.92 3.44 -30.05
C TRP A 126 2.34 4.82 -30.40
N LEU A 127 1.87 5.53 -29.38
CA LEU A 127 1.31 6.87 -29.52
C LEU A 127 2.40 7.84 -30.01
N SER A 128 3.59 7.79 -29.39
CA SER A 128 4.74 8.61 -29.80
C SER A 128 5.19 8.32 -31.24
N LEU A 129 5.23 7.05 -31.64
CA LEU A 129 5.60 6.64 -32.99
C LEU A 129 4.63 7.21 -34.04
N SER A 130 3.33 7.22 -33.73
CA SER A 130 2.30 7.77 -34.62
C SER A 130 2.47 9.29 -34.85
N PHE A 131 3.06 10.01 -33.90
CA PHE A 131 3.29 11.46 -34.01
C PHE A 131 4.69 11.83 -34.51
N ALA A 132 5.67 10.92 -34.41
CA ALA A 132 7.05 11.15 -34.84
C ALA A 132 7.19 11.27 -36.37
N PHE A 133 6.36 10.57 -37.15
CA PHE A 133 6.46 10.52 -38.63
C PHE A 133 5.75 11.69 -39.35
N ARG A 134 6.05 12.94 -39.00
CA ARG A 134 5.66 14.11 -39.83
C ARG A 134 6.85 14.59 -40.67
N PRO A 135 6.82 14.48 -42.01
CA PRO A 135 7.94 14.88 -42.86
C PRO A 135 8.14 16.41 -42.84
N GLY A 136 9.36 16.85 -42.52
CA GLY A 136 9.80 18.25 -42.58
C GLY A 136 10.62 18.68 -41.36
N HIS A 137 11.72 19.42 -41.56
CA HIS A 137 12.65 19.85 -40.49
C HIS A 137 11.99 20.74 -39.41
N ARG A 138 10.87 21.40 -39.72
CA ARG A 138 10.02 22.11 -38.74
C ARG A 138 9.04 21.20 -37.97
N GLY A 139 8.76 20.01 -38.50
CA GLY A 139 7.84 19.02 -37.92
C GLY A 139 8.43 18.27 -36.72
N THR A 140 9.75 18.09 -36.69
CA THR A 140 10.44 17.30 -35.64
C THR A 140 10.34 17.95 -34.26
N LEU A 141 10.59 19.27 -34.15
CA LEU A 141 10.48 20.00 -32.88
C LEU A 141 9.02 19.97 -32.36
N MET A 142 8.07 20.13 -33.27
CA MET A 142 6.64 20.08 -32.95
C MET A 142 6.20 18.67 -32.53
N GLY A 143 6.76 17.62 -33.14
CA GLY A 143 6.52 16.23 -32.76
C GLY A 143 7.03 15.90 -31.36
N VAL A 144 8.23 16.37 -31.00
CA VAL A 144 8.79 16.21 -29.65
C VAL A 144 7.97 16.96 -28.61
N ALA A 145 7.61 18.22 -28.88
CA ALA A 145 6.76 19.00 -27.97
C ALA A 145 5.40 18.33 -27.75
N LEU A 146 4.80 17.79 -28.81
CA LEU A 146 3.52 17.09 -28.72
C LEU A 146 3.64 15.77 -27.93
N ALA A 147 4.70 14.99 -28.15
CA ALA A 147 4.95 13.76 -27.40
C ALA A 147 5.09 14.03 -25.89
N LEU A 148 5.75 15.13 -25.52
CA LEU A 148 5.94 15.53 -24.13
C LEU A 148 4.61 15.93 -23.47
N VAL A 149 3.79 16.72 -24.17
CA VAL A 149 2.44 17.09 -23.71
C VAL A 149 1.54 15.85 -23.56
N LEU A 150 1.60 14.90 -24.51
CA LEU A 150 0.81 13.67 -24.46
C LEU A 150 1.25 12.76 -23.31
N GLY A 151 2.55 12.61 -23.07
CA GLY A 151 3.07 11.89 -21.91
C GLY A 151 2.60 12.51 -20.60
N MET A 152 2.64 13.84 -20.49
CA MET A 152 2.17 14.55 -19.31
C MET A 152 0.66 14.39 -19.09
N ALA A 153 -0.15 14.47 -20.16
CA ALA A 153 -1.58 14.22 -20.11
C ALA A 153 -1.91 12.78 -19.69
N TYR A 154 -1.12 11.80 -20.15
CA TYR A 154 -1.26 10.41 -19.75
C TYR A 154 -1.02 10.23 -18.25
N PHE A 155 0.10 10.74 -17.72
CA PHE A 155 0.40 10.66 -16.30
C PHE A 155 -0.63 11.40 -15.44
N ALA A 156 -1.13 12.55 -15.89
CA ALA A 156 -2.20 13.27 -15.20
C ALA A 156 -3.50 12.44 -15.13
N THR A 157 -3.88 11.81 -16.24
CA THR A 157 -5.07 10.95 -16.32
C THR A 157 -4.92 9.70 -15.43
N LEU A 158 -3.73 9.10 -15.42
CA LEU A 158 -3.40 7.98 -14.55
C LEU A 158 -3.50 8.37 -13.07
N ALA A 159 -2.90 9.49 -12.68
CA ALA A 159 -2.97 9.99 -11.31
C ALA A 159 -4.42 10.25 -10.88
N PHE A 160 -5.20 10.91 -11.73
CA PHE A 160 -6.61 11.21 -11.47
C PHE A 160 -7.45 9.93 -11.32
N SER A 161 -7.33 8.99 -12.25
CA SER A 161 -8.07 7.71 -12.22
C SER A 161 -7.71 6.88 -10.99
N THR A 162 -6.43 6.89 -10.60
CA THR A 162 -5.95 6.19 -9.40
C THR A 162 -6.61 6.73 -8.15
N ARG A 163 -6.69 8.06 -8.00
CA ARG A 163 -7.33 8.69 -6.84
C ARG A 163 -8.81 8.33 -6.72
N LEU A 164 -9.51 8.29 -7.86
CA LEU A 164 -10.90 7.86 -7.89
C LEU A 164 -11.07 6.39 -7.48
N GLY A 165 -10.15 5.52 -7.90
CA GLY A 165 -10.13 4.11 -7.48
C GLY A 165 -9.80 3.94 -5.98
N GLU A 166 -8.83 4.69 -5.47
CA GLU A 166 -8.49 4.70 -4.03
C GLU A 166 -9.66 5.18 -3.16
N ALA A 167 -10.49 6.08 -3.69
CA ALA A 167 -11.69 6.58 -3.03
C ALA A 167 -12.91 5.64 -3.15
N SER A 168 -12.77 4.47 -3.77
CA SER A 168 -13.86 3.54 -4.11
C SER A 168 -14.97 4.16 -4.96
N MET A 169 -14.71 5.25 -5.68
CA MET A 169 -15.69 5.87 -6.58
C MET A 169 -15.84 5.10 -7.89
N ILE A 170 -14.77 4.42 -8.32
CA ILE A 170 -14.74 3.55 -9.49
C ILE A 170 -14.07 2.22 -9.13
N SER A 171 -14.42 1.16 -9.87
CA SER A 171 -13.79 -0.15 -9.69
C SER A 171 -12.26 -0.05 -9.85
N PRO A 172 -11.47 -0.73 -9.01
CA PRO A 172 -10.00 -0.74 -9.12
C PRO A 172 -9.49 -1.15 -10.50
N LEU A 173 -10.22 -2.00 -11.20
CA LEU A 173 -9.92 -2.39 -12.57
C LEU A 173 -10.06 -1.20 -13.53
N LEU A 174 -11.18 -0.47 -13.46
CA LEU A 174 -11.37 0.73 -14.28
C LEU A 174 -10.31 1.80 -13.95
N ALA A 175 -10.02 2.03 -12.67
CA ALA A 175 -9.02 3.01 -12.27
C ALA A 175 -7.64 2.77 -12.93
N ALA A 176 -7.20 1.51 -13.02
CA ALA A 176 -5.92 1.15 -13.62
C ALA A 176 -5.94 1.16 -15.17
N TRP A 177 -7.08 0.82 -15.79
CA TRP A 177 -7.18 0.64 -17.25
C TRP A 177 -7.71 1.85 -18.01
N THR A 178 -8.38 2.79 -17.34
CA THR A 178 -8.97 3.98 -17.98
C THR A 178 -7.97 4.78 -18.81
N PRO A 179 -6.75 5.10 -18.34
CA PRO A 179 -5.79 5.84 -19.15
C PRO A 179 -5.41 5.07 -20.42
N ASN A 180 -5.18 3.76 -20.30
CA ASN A 180 -4.82 2.92 -21.44
C ASN A 180 -5.93 2.90 -22.51
N VAL A 181 -7.19 2.73 -22.09
CA VAL A 181 -8.34 2.67 -23.01
C VAL A 181 -8.56 4.01 -23.70
N VAL A 182 -8.53 5.12 -22.94
CA VAL A 182 -8.76 6.47 -23.49
C VAL A 182 -7.71 6.84 -24.54
N PHE A 183 -6.42 6.63 -24.23
CA PHE A 183 -5.35 6.98 -25.15
C PHE A 183 -5.25 6.02 -26.33
N ALA A 184 -5.55 4.73 -26.15
CA ALA A 184 -5.63 3.77 -27.25
C ALA A 184 -6.75 4.10 -28.24
N LEU A 185 -7.95 4.46 -27.74
CA LEU A 185 -9.07 4.89 -28.58
C LEU A 185 -8.75 6.19 -29.33
N TRP A 186 -8.11 7.15 -28.65
CA TRP A 186 -7.70 8.41 -29.28
C TRP A 186 -6.69 8.19 -30.40
N ALA A 187 -5.70 7.32 -30.18
CA ALA A 187 -4.73 6.94 -31.20
C ALA A 187 -5.42 6.22 -32.39
N ALA A 188 -6.32 5.28 -32.12
CA ALA A 188 -7.05 4.56 -33.16
C ALA A 188 -7.90 5.49 -34.05
N ASN A 189 -8.65 6.42 -33.45
CA ASN A 189 -9.45 7.40 -34.20
C ASN A 189 -8.61 8.32 -35.09
N ARG A 190 -7.37 8.63 -34.68
CA ARG A 190 -6.46 9.46 -35.49
C ARG A 190 -6.00 8.73 -36.75
N HIS A 191 -5.78 7.42 -36.69
CA HIS A 191 -5.37 6.62 -37.85
C HIS A 191 -6.49 6.48 -38.88
N THR A 192 -7.75 6.35 -38.43
CA THR A 192 -8.90 6.25 -39.35
C THR A 192 -9.18 7.55 -40.11
N THR A 193 -8.90 8.72 -39.53
CA THR A 193 -9.08 10.02 -40.21
C THR A 193 -8.00 10.35 -41.25
N LEU A 194 -6.90 9.60 -41.31
CA LEU A 194 -5.83 9.81 -42.29
C LEU A 194 -6.00 8.97 -43.56
N GLN A 195 -6.98 8.05 -43.58
CA GLN A 195 -7.25 7.14 -44.70
C GLN A 195 -8.49 7.55 -45.53
N THR A 196 -9.18 8.63 -45.15
CA THR A 196 -10.31 9.25 -45.88
C THR A 196 -9.91 10.61 -46.44
#